data_AF-A0A0K2SL16-F1
#
_entry.id   AF-A0A0K2SL16-F1
#
_cell.length_a   1.000
_cell.length_b   1.000
_cell.length_c   1.000
_cell.angle_alpha   90.00
_cell.angle_beta   90.00
_cell.angle_gamma   90.00
#
_symmetry.space_group_name_H-M   'P 1'
#
loop_
_entity.id
_entity.type
_entity.pdbx_description
1 polymer ?
#
loop_
_entity_poly.entity_id
_entity_poly.type
_entity_poly.pdbx_seq_one_letter_code
_entity_poly.pdbx_strand_id
1 'polypeptide(L)' 'MYGTVINEGANKGILVTTADFGPDAYEFTKGKPLTLLNGANLSALLEKHGHRARIDLREARQVLAQTE' A
#
# COMPACT_ATOMS: atom_id res chain seq x y z
N MET A 1 -10.93 8.11 -0.33
CA MET A 1 -10.69 6.87 -1.12
C MET A 1 -11.84 5.88 -1.13
N TYR A 2 -12.63 5.70 -0.06
CA TYR A 2 -13.84 4.85 -0.15
C TYR A 2 -14.81 5.33 -1.25
N GLY A 3 -14.99 6.65 -1.38
CA GLY A 3 -15.76 7.24 -2.47
C GLY A 3 -15.23 6.89 -3.86
N THR A 4 -13.93 6.69 -4.03
CA THR A 4 -13.31 6.28 -5.32
C THR A 4 -13.66 4.84 -5.66
N VAL A 5 -13.61 3.90 -4.69
CA VAL A 5 -13.98 2.50 -4.93
C VAL A 5 -15.43 2.38 -5.36
N ILE A 6 -16.32 3.15 -4.74
CA ILE A 6 -17.75 3.20 -5.14
C ILE A 6 -17.91 3.86 -6.51
N ASN A 7 -17.27 5.02 -6.73
CA ASN A 7 -17.41 5.80 -7.96
C ASN A 7 -16.91 5.04 -9.20
N GLU A 8 -15.81 4.31 -9.07
CA GLU A 8 -15.23 3.48 -10.13
C GLU A 8 -15.91 2.11 -10.25
N GLY A 9 -16.92 1.80 -9.42
CA GLY A 9 -17.58 0.49 -9.41
C GLY A 9 -16.65 -0.68 -9.09
N ALA A 10 -15.56 -0.41 -8.35
CA ALA A 10 -14.54 -1.40 -8.07
C ALA A 10 -15.00 -2.38 -6.98
N ASN A 11 -14.88 -3.68 -7.26
CA ASN A 11 -15.26 -4.74 -6.31
C ASN A 11 -14.37 -4.79 -5.06
N LYS A 12 -13.11 -4.32 -5.16
CA LYS A 12 -12.14 -4.19 -4.07
C LYS A 12 -11.21 -3.01 -4.31
N GLY A 13 -10.87 -2.29 -3.26
CA GLY A 13 -9.76 -1.34 -3.26
C GLY A 13 -8.61 -1.83 -2.37
N ILE A 14 -7.37 -1.66 -2.83
CA ILE A 14 -6.17 -1.98 -2.05
C ILE A 14 -5.44 -0.68 -1.77
N LEU A 15 -5.20 -0.40 -0.49
CA LEU A 15 -4.44 0.75 -0.03
C LEU A 15 -3.03 0.30 0.33
N VAL A 16 -2.03 0.79 -0.41
CA VAL A 16 -0.64 0.40 -0.25
C VAL A 16 0.17 1.56 0.33
N THR A 17 1.02 1.28 1.31
CA THR A 17 1.94 2.27 1.91
C THR A 17 3.27 1.60 2.27
N THR A 18 4.34 2.39 2.32
CA THR A 18 5.64 1.94 2.83
C THR A 18 5.73 1.96 4.36
N ALA A 19 4.79 2.62 5.04
CA ALA A 19 4.72 2.72 6.51
C ALA A 19 3.64 1.78 7.08
N ASP A 20 3.53 1.70 8.40
CA ASP A 20 2.44 0.95 9.05
C ASP A 20 1.14 1.76 9.11
N PHE A 21 0.02 1.03 9.13
CA PHE A 21 -1.29 1.60 9.36
C PHE A 21 -1.58 1.71 10.86
N GLY A 22 -2.16 2.83 11.29
CA GLY A 22 -2.65 2.99 12.65
C GLY A 22 -3.98 2.25 12.89
N PRO A 23 -4.41 2.12 14.16
CA PRO A 23 -5.65 1.44 14.54
C PRO A 23 -6.89 1.99 13.81
N ASP A 24 -6.95 3.32 13.65
CA ASP A 24 -8.06 4.00 12.99
C ASP A 24 -8.22 3.57 11.53
N ALA A 25 -7.12 3.28 10.83
CA ALA A 25 -7.16 2.81 9.46
C ALA A 25 -7.76 1.39 9.38
N TYR A 26 -7.37 0.50 10.30
CA TYR A 26 -7.95 -0.84 10.38
C TYR A 26 -9.45 -0.79 10.67
N GLU A 27 -9.86 0.00 11.67
CA GLU A 27 -11.30 0.20 11.97
C GLU A 27 -12.04 0.83 10.79
N PHE A 28 -11.43 1.80 10.10
CA PHE A 28 -12.04 2.41 8.92
C PHE A 28 -12.32 1.39 7.80
N THR A 29 -11.45 0.38 7.61
CA THR A 29 -11.62 -0.65 6.57
C THR A 29 -12.56 -1.78 6.95
N LYS A 30 -12.94 -1.90 8.22
CA LYS A 30 -13.81 -2.96 8.72
C LYS A 30 -15.18 -2.90 8.04
N GLY A 31 -15.60 -4.02 7.44
CA GLY A 31 -16.88 -4.12 6.72
C GLY A 31 -16.92 -3.40 5.37
N LYS A 32 -15.81 -2.81 4.90
CA LYS A 32 -15.72 -2.18 3.57
C LYS A 32 -14.94 -3.09 2.61
N PRO A 33 -15.17 -3.00 1.29
CA PRO A 33 -14.36 -3.67 0.26
C PRO A 33 -12.99 -3.01 0.10
N LEU A 34 -12.28 -2.78 1.21
CA LEU A 34 -10.98 -2.14 1.28
C LEU A 34 -10.00 -3.06 2.01
N THR A 35 -8.81 -3.21 1.45
CA THR A 35 -7.71 -3.97 2.04
C THR A 35 -6.51 -3.07 2.25
N LEU A 36 -5.86 -3.20 3.40
CA LEU A 36 -4.65 -2.47 3.76
C LEU A 36 -3.42 -3.35 3.53
N LEU A 37 -2.41 -2.84 2.83
CA LEU A 37 -1.15 -3.52 2.59
C LEU A 37 0.02 -2.59 2.93
N ASN A 38 0.78 -2.91 3.98
CA ASN A 38 1.98 -2.16 4.34
C ASN A 38 3.21 -2.69 3.58
N GLY A 39 4.34 -1.98 3.70
CA GLY A 39 5.57 -2.31 3.00
C GLY A 39 6.13 -3.70 3.35
N ALA A 40 6.05 -4.08 4.63
CA ALA A 40 6.49 -5.40 5.08
C ALA A 40 5.66 -6.53 4.44
N ASN A 41 4.34 -6.43 4.47
CA ASN A 41 3.44 -7.43 3.88
C ASN A 41 3.58 -7.48 2.35
N LEU A 42 3.77 -6.32 1.70
CA LEU A 42 4.01 -6.27 0.26
C LEU A 42 5.33 -6.97 -0.12
N SER A 43 6.42 -6.69 0.60
CA SER A 43 7.71 -7.33 0.37
C SER A 43 7.61 -8.86 0.53
N ALA A 44 6.93 -9.33 1.58
CA ALA A 44 6.72 -10.76 1.81
C ALA A 44 5.87 -11.41 0.71
N LEU A 45 4.83 -10.73 0.22
CA LEU A 45 3.98 -11.22 -0.88
C LEU A 45 4.78 -11.35 -2.19
N LEU A 46 5.62 -10.35 -2.49
CA LEU A 46 6.47 -10.35 -3.68
C LEU A 46 7.50 -11.48 -3.64
N GLU A 47 8.16 -11.66 -2.49
CA GLU A 47 9.12 -12.75 -2.29
C GLU A 47 8.46 -14.12 -2.49
N LYS A 48 7.25 -14.32 -1.94
CA LYS A 48 6.45 -15.54 -2.13
C LYS A 48 6.13 -15.82 -3.60
N HIS A 49 6.11 -14.81 -4.46
CA HIS A 49 5.85 -14.96 -5.90
C HIS A 49 7.13 -14.88 -6.75
N GLY A 50 8.31 -14.98 -6.12
CA GLY A 50 9.60 -15.00 -6.82
C GLY A 50 10.09 -13.61 -7.26
N HIS A 51 9.44 -12.54 -6.82
CA HIS A 51 9.85 -11.18 -7.11
C HIS A 51 10.74 -10.64 -5.99
N ARG A 52 11.99 -10.32 -6.31
CA ARG A 52 12.89 -9.61 -5.38
C ARG A 52 12.61 -8.11 -5.45
N ALA A 53 12.00 -7.58 -4.41
CA ALA A 53 11.77 -6.15 -4.25
C ALA A 53 12.43 -5.67 -2.95
N ARG A 54 12.92 -4.42 -2.95
CA ARG A 54 13.54 -3.78 -1.80
C ARG A 54 12.89 -2.43 -1.56
N ILE A 55 12.56 -2.13 -0.31
CA ILE A 55 12.05 -0.82 0.10
C ILE A 55 13.20 -0.08 0.79
N ASP A 56 13.82 0.87 0.10
CA ASP A 56 14.86 1.75 0.65
C ASP A 56 14.42 3.21 0.58
N LEU A 57 14.06 3.77 1.73
CA LEU A 57 13.58 5.15 1.82
C LEU A 57 14.68 6.20 1.58
N ARG A 58 15.95 5.84 1.73
CA ARG A 58 17.07 6.75 1.47
C ARG A 58 17.32 6.85 -0.03
N GLU A 59 17.42 5.69 -0.69
CA GLU A 59 17.52 5.61 -2.15
C GLU A 59 16.33 6.29 -2.82
N ALA A 60 15.10 6.01 -2.37
CA ALA A 60 13.90 6.63 -2.92
C ALA A 60 13.93 8.17 -2.84
N ARG A 61 14.39 8.73 -1.71
CA ARG A 61 14.55 10.18 -1.54
C ARG A 61 15.63 10.76 -2.44
N GLN A 62 16.73 10.06 -2.65
CA GLN A 62 17.79 10.49 -3.56
C GLN A 62 17.30 10.51 -5.01
N VAL A 63 16.61 9.46 -5.46
CA VAL A 63 16.05 9.39 -6.81
C VAL A 63 15.04 10.52 -7.05
N LEU A 64 14.14 10.76 -6.10
CA LEU A 64 13.17 11.86 -6.20
C LEU A 64 13.88 13.21 -6.33
N ALA A 65 14.86 13.49 -5.47
CA ALA A 65 15.62 14.74 -5.49
C ALA A 65 16.49 14.93 -6.75
N GLN A 66 16.80 13.86 -7.50
CA GLN A 66 17.49 13.94 -8.79
C GLN A 66 16.56 14.09 -9.99
N THR A 67 15.25 13.85 -9.79
CA THR A 67 14.23 13.94 -10.84
C THR A 67 13.52 15.31 -10.82
N GLU A 68 13.78 16.13 -9.80
CA GLU A 68 13.41 17.55 -9.67
C GLU A 68 14.49 18.46 -10.26
#